data_AF-A0A353LRH8-F1
#
_entry.id   AF-A0A353LRH8-F1
#
_cell.length_a   1.000
_cell.length_b   1.000
_cell.length_c   1.000
_cell.angle_alpha   90.00
_cell.angle_beta   90.00
_cell.angle_gamma   90.00
#
_symmetry.space_group_name_H-M   'P 1'
#
loop_
_entity.id
_entity.type
_entity.pdbx_description
1 polymer ?
#
loop_
_entity_poly.entity_id
_entity_poly.type
_entity_poly.pdbx_seq_one_letter_code
_entity_poly.pdbx_strand_id
1 'polypeptide(L)' 'MISTQDLHATAQLLVARHGARKALDFAVDGLEAMIRSGQKALIPDWTALQAMITDMADGHLREKEITVH' A
#
# COMPACT_ATOMS: atom_id res chain seq x y z
N MET A 1 -4.20 -15.17 8.06
CA MET A 1 -4.74 -14.52 6.85
C MET A 1 -5.38 -13.24 7.35
N ILE A 2 -4.81 -12.09 6.99
CA ILE A 2 -5.36 -10.80 7.38
C ILE A 2 -6.64 -10.59 6.55
N SER A 3 -7.69 -10.00 7.15
CA SER A 3 -8.90 -9.74 6.38
C SER A 3 -8.66 -8.60 5.39
N THR A 4 -9.39 -8.61 4.27
CA THR A 4 -9.32 -7.51 3.30
C THR A 4 -9.64 -6.15 3.93
N GLN A 5 -10.50 -6.12 4.95
CA GLN A 5 -10.85 -4.91 5.68
C GLN A 5 -9.67 -4.37 6.51
N ASP A 6 -8.92 -5.26 7.17
CA ASP A 6 -7.73 -4.88 7.94
C ASP A 6 -6.60 -4.38 7.03
N LEU A 7 -6.41 -5.01 5.85
CA LEU A 7 -5.46 -4.54 4.84
C LEU A 7 -5.84 -3.15 4.33
N HIS A 8 -7.13 -2.91 4.09
CA HIS A 8 -7.63 -1.61 3.64
C HIS A 8 -7.42 -0.53 4.70
N ALA A 9 -7.73 -0.81 5.97
CA ALA A 9 -7.47 0.11 7.08
C ALA A 9 -5.96 0.42 7.23
N THR A 10 -5.12 -0.59 7.03
CA THR A 10 -3.65 -0.43 7.08
C THR A 10 -3.16 0.45 5.93
N ALA A 11 -3.62 0.21 4.70
CA ALA A 11 -3.28 1.04 3.54
C ALA A 11 -3.69 2.50 3.76
N GLN A 12 -4.92 2.75 4.20
CA GLN A 12 -5.40 4.11 4.50
C GLN A 12 -4.54 4.79 5.57
N LEU A 13 -4.21 4.09 6.66
CA LEU A 13 -3.40 4.63 7.73
C LEU A 13 -1.98 4.99 7.25
N LEU A 14 -1.35 4.11 6.47
CA LEU A 14 -0.02 4.34 5.91
C LEU A 14 -0.01 5.55 4.98
N VAL A 15 -0.98 5.63 4.06
CA VAL A 15 -1.12 6.75 3.12
C VAL A 15 -1.40 8.06 3.86
N ALA A 16 -2.34 8.06 4.82
CA ALA A 16 -2.68 9.25 5.59
C ALA A 16 -1.52 9.77 6.44
N ARG A 17 -0.72 8.87 7.03
CA ARG A 17 0.37 9.23 7.95
C ARG A 17 1.66 9.61 7.24
N HIS A 18 2.00 8.92 6.15
CA HIS A 18 3.32 9.03 5.51
C HIS A 18 3.25 9.57 4.08
N GLY A 19 2.06 9.66 3.50
CA GLY A 19 1.84 9.94 2.09
C GLY A 19 1.95 8.68 1.22
N ALA A 20 1.29 8.73 0.07
CA ALA A 20 1.19 7.62 -0.88
C ALA A 20 2.53 7.02 -1.29
N ARG A 21 3.54 7.87 -1.60
CA ARG A 21 4.87 7.41 -2.02
C ARG A 21 5.53 6.54 -0.95
N LYS A 22 5.62 7.02 0.30
CA LYS A 22 6.26 6.28 1.39
C LYS A 22 5.51 5.01 1.77
N ALA A 23 4.18 5.04 1.68
CA ALA A 23 3.36 3.86 1.89
C ALA A 23 3.65 2.77 0.83
N LEU A 24 3.82 3.18 -0.44
CA LEU A 24 4.14 2.26 -1.53
C LEU A 24 5.53 1.63 -1.34
N ASP A 25 6.53 2.45 -1.02
CA ASP A 25 7.90 1.97 -0.77
C ASP A 25 7.91 0.95 0.38
N PHE A 26 7.16 1.22 1.47
CA PHE A 26 7.00 0.28 2.58
C PHE A 26 6.39 -1.07 2.15
N ALA A 27 5.36 -1.05 1.29
CA ALA A 27 4.73 -2.27 0.81
C ALA A 27 5.66 -3.10 -0.09
N VAL A 28 6.46 -2.43 -0.93
CA VAL A 28 7.46 -3.06 -1.80
C VAL A 28 8.57 -3.70 -0.95
N ASP A 29 9.14 -2.96 0.01
CA ASP A 29 10.19 -3.47 0.91
C ASP A 29 9.71 -4.70 1.70
N GLY A 30 8.46 -4.66 2.17
CA GLY A 30 7.83 -5.78 2.85
C GLY A 30 7.68 -7.00 1.95
N LEU A 31 7.20 -6.81 0.72
CA LEU A 31 7.07 -7.89 -0.27
C LEU A 31 8.44 -8.53 -0.58
N GLU A 32 9.48 -7.73 -0.82
CA GLU A 32 10.83 -8.24 -1.04
C GLU A 32 11.37 -9.00 0.17
N ALA A 33 11.12 -8.51 1.39
CA ALA A 33 11.51 -9.21 2.61
C ALA A 33 10.82 -10.56 2.74
N MET A 34 9.54 -10.67 2.35
CA MET A 34 8.82 -11.95 2.34
C MET A 34 9.39 -12.92 1.31
N ILE A 35 9.74 -12.43 0.11
CA ILE A 35 10.39 -13.24 -0.94
C ILE A 35 11.75 -13.75 -0.44
N ARG A 36 12.59 -12.87 0.11
CA ARG A 36 13.93 -13.22 0.62
C ARG A 36 13.88 -14.19 1.80
N SER A 37 12.92 -14.02 2.70
CA SER A 37 12.76 -14.90 3.86
C SER A 37 12.03 -16.21 3.56
N GLY A 38 11.53 -16.41 2.34
CA GLY A 38 10.80 -17.62 1.95
C GLY A 38 9.39 -17.71 2.52
N GLN A 39 8.86 -16.63 3.10
CA GLN A 39 7.52 -16.57 3.70
C GLN A 39 6.43 -16.39 2.63
N LYS A 40 6.32 -17.38 1.74
CA LYS A 40 5.42 -17.35 0.58
C LYS A 40 3.95 -17.16 0.95
N ALA A 41 3.54 -17.59 2.15
CA ALA A 41 2.17 -17.45 2.63
C ALA A 41 1.73 -15.99 2.87
N LEU A 42 2.68 -15.07 3.06
CA LEU A 42 2.40 -13.65 3.32
C LEU A 42 2.49 -12.79 2.05
N ILE A 43 3.09 -13.31 0.97
CA ILE A 43 3.21 -12.61 -0.32
C ILE A 43 1.85 -12.09 -0.84
N PRO A 44 0.74 -12.86 -0.77
CA PRO A 44 -0.56 -12.36 -1.21
C PRO A 44 -1.05 -11.15 -0.41
N ASP A 45 -0.88 -11.18 0.92
CA ASP A 45 -1.30 -10.10 1.82
C ASP A 45 -0.52 -8.80 1.51
N TRP A 46 0.80 -8.89 1.30
CA TRP A 46 1.64 -7.74 0.93
C TRP A 46 1.35 -7.21 -0.49
N THR A 47 1.06 -8.12 -1.43
CA THR A 47 0.67 -7.73 -2.80
C THR A 47 -0.65 -6.98 -2.79
N ALA A 48 -1.63 -7.47 -2.02
CA ALA A 48 -2.92 -6.80 -1.85
C ALA A 48 -2.77 -5.42 -1.20
N LEU A 49 -1.92 -5.30 -0.17
CA LEU A 49 -1.60 -4.02 0.46
C LEU A 49 -0.99 -3.01 -0.53
N GLN A 50 -0.02 -3.45 -1.35
CA GLN A 50 0.60 -2.63 -2.38
C GLN A 50 -0.43 -2.13 -3.41
N ALA A 51 -1.33 -3.01 -3.87
CA ALA A 51 -2.38 -2.66 -4.81
C ALA A 51 -3.33 -1.60 -4.24
N MET A 52 -3.79 -1.78 -3.00
CA MET A 52 -4.66 -0.80 -2.33
C MET A 52 -3.98 0.56 -2.17
N ILE A 53 -2.69 0.59 -1.83
CA ILE A 53 -1.94 1.84 -1.73
C ILE A 53 -1.78 2.51 -3.09
N THR A 54 -1.59 1.73 -4.15
CA THR A 54 -1.51 2.24 -5.53
C THR A 54 -2.83 2.86 -5.96
N ASP A 55 -3.96 2.18 -5.72
CA ASP A 55 -5.29 2.71 -6.02
C ASP A 55 -5.58 4.02 -5.26
N MET A 56 -5.21 4.08 -3.98
CA MET A 56 -5.30 5.29 -3.17
C MET A 56 -4.36 6.39 -3.69
N ALA A 57 -3.14 6.04 -4.09
CA ALA A 57 -2.19 6.97 -4.66
C ALA A 57 -2.71 7.58 -5.95
N ASP A 58 -3.24 6.78 -6.87
CA ASP A 58 -3.80 7.26 -8.14
C ASP A 58 -5.02 8.17 -7.92
N GLY A 59 -5.86 7.85 -6.93
CA GLY A 59 -6.97 8.72 -6.50
C GLY A 59 -6.49 10.05 -5.89
N HIS A 60 -5.54 9.99 -4.96
CA HIS A 60 -5.01 11.16 -4.24
C HIS A 60 -4.10 12.04 -5.12
N LEU A 61 -3.36 11.45 -6.06
CA LEU A 61 -2.53 12.18 -7.03
C LEU A 61 -3.41 12.95 -8.01
N ARG A 62 -4.52 12.35 -8.46
CA ARG A 62 -5.54 13.05 -9.26
C ARG A 62 -6.20 14.20 -8.50
N GLU A 63 -6.58 14.02 -7.24
CA GLU A 63 -7.15 15.12 -6.43
C GLU A 63 -6.17 16.30 -6.25
N LYS A 64 -4.87 16.02 -6.10
CA LYS A 64 -3.85 17.07 -6.00
C LYS A 64 -3.54 17.76 -7.33
N GLU A 65 -3.69 17.09 -8.47
CA GLU A 65 -3.54 17.72 -9.79
C GLU A 65 -4.72 18.62 -10.18
N ILE A 66 -5.93 18.38 -9.66
CA ILE A 66 -7.12 19.17 -10.01
C ILE A 66 -7.20 20.50 -9.22
N THR A 67 -6.36 20.69 -8.19
CA THR A 67 -6.30 21.96 -7.44
C THR A 67 -5.22 22.88 -7.99
N VAL A 68 -5.35 23.27 -9.27
CA VAL A 68 -4.62 24.42 -9.84
C VAL A 68 -5.62 25.22 -10.69
N HIS A 69 -6.45 26.03 -10.03
CA HIS A 69 -7.10 27.21 -10.62
C HIS A 69 -7.36 28.25 -9.53
#